data_AF-A0A3M2SUN6-F1
#
_entry.id   AF-A0A3M2SUN6-F1
#
_cell.length_a   1.000
_cell.length_b   1.000
_cell.length_c   1.000
_cell.angle_alpha   90.00
_cell.angle_beta   90.00
_cell.angle_gamma   90.00
#
_symmetry.space_group_name_H-M   'P 1'
#
loop_
_entity.id
_entity.type
_entity.pdbx_description
1 polymer ?
#
loop_
_entity_poly.entity_id
_entity_poly.type
_entity_poly.pdbx_seq_one_letter_code
_entity_poly.pdbx_strand_id
1 'polypeptide(L)'
;STVTARDPQSGDPTRAFLTVGYGPLTETFTSDVRCDRNNWVVEAKSGAKSADSTGAAEDVFEFLNTKWVLHPLEGSGSERGTRVDLEIALEFRSRVHAAMLGAVKGEMAGVMIEAFEKRIREVGV
;
A
#
# COMPACT_ATOMS: atom_id res chain seq x y z
N SER A 1 3.07 2.95 -7.26
CA SER A 1 3.56 3.79 -6.15
C SER A 1 4.95 4.29 -6.48
N THR A 2 5.39 5.37 -5.83
CA THR A 2 6.71 5.98 -6.06
C THR A 2 7.34 6.36 -4.72
N VAL A 3 8.53 5.84 -4.40
CA VAL A 3 9.27 6.24 -3.18
C VAL A 3 9.82 7.65 -3.37
N THR A 4 9.55 8.54 -2.43
CA THR A 4 9.93 9.96 -2.49
C THR A 4 11.00 10.33 -1.47
N ALA A 5 11.15 9.53 -0.41
CA ALA A 5 12.22 9.69 0.57
C ALA A 5 12.69 8.34 1.11
N ARG A 6 13.97 8.29 1.51
CA ARG A 6 14.60 7.14 2.16
C ARG A 6 15.36 7.58 3.39
N ASP A 7 15.50 6.67 4.35
CA ASP A 7 16.39 6.83 5.48
C ASP A 7 17.86 6.84 5.00
N PRO A 8 18.68 7.82 5.39
CA PRO A 8 20.05 7.93 4.91
C PRO A 8 21.01 6.86 5.46
N GLN A 9 20.66 6.18 6.56
CA GLN A 9 21.50 5.13 7.15
C GLN A 9 21.13 3.74 6.65
N SER A 10 19.84 3.39 6.68
CA SER A 10 19.38 2.05 6.28
C SER A 10 19.02 1.94 4.80
N GLY A 11 18.78 3.06 4.12
CA GLY A 11 18.27 3.11 2.75
C GLY A 11 16.79 2.73 2.61
N ASP A 12 16.10 2.47 3.73
CA ASP A 12 14.70 2.07 3.73
C ASP A 12 13.80 3.21 3.25
N PRO A 13 12.73 2.91 2.48
CA PRO A 13 11.72 3.92 2.16
C PRO A 13 11.11 4.50 3.44
N THR A 14 11.02 5.83 3.50
CA THR A 14 10.38 6.55 4.62
C THR A 14 9.15 7.33 4.18
N ARG A 15 9.08 7.73 2.91
CA ARG A 15 7.87 8.29 2.28
C ARG A 15 7.67 7.79 0.86
N ALA A 16 6.42 7.64 0.47
CA ALA A 16 6.04 7.27 -0.89
C ALA A 16 4.70 7.89 -1.29
N PHE A 17 4.50 8.05 -2.60
CA PHE A 17 3.19 8.30 -3.17
C PHE A 17 2.52 6.98 -3.53
N LEU A 18 1.27 6.84 -3.12
CA LEU A 18 0.39 5.74 -3.48
C LEU A 18 -0.81 6.29 -4.24
N THR A 19 -0.85 6.06 -5.54
CA THR A 19 -2.00 6.40 -6.39
C THR A 19 -2.93 5.20 -6.49
N VAL A 20 -4.21 5.41 -6.21
CA VAL A 20 -5.28 4.42 -6.30
C VAL A 20 -6.36 4.96 -7.23
N GLY A 21 -6.82 4.13 -8.15
CA GLY A 21 -7.95 4.42 -9.03
C GLY A 21 -9.15 3.52 -8.74
N TYR A 22 -10.36 4.08 -8.82
CA TYR A 22 -11.65 3.37 -8.80
C TYR A 22 -12.53 3.97 -9.88
N GLY A 23 -12.83 3.20 -10.95
CA GLY A 23 -13.64 3.69 -12.06
C GLY A 23 -13.16 5.06 -12.59
N PRO A 24 -13.98 6.13 -12.52
CA PRO A 24 -13.58 7.47 -12.95
C PRO A 24 -12.75 8.25 -11.89
N LEU A 25 -12.65 7.76 -10.65
CA LEU A 25 -11.95 8.43 -9.57
C LEU A 25 -10.49 7.96 -9.50
N THR A 26 -9.58 8.89 -9.27
CA THR A 26 -8.16 8.59 -9.01
C THR A 26 -7.67 9.52 -7.92
N GLU A 27 -7.02 8.94 -6.91
CA GLU A 27 -6.52 9.67 -5.76
C GLU A 27 -5.07 9.30 -5.48
N THR A 28 -4.27 10.27 -5.06
CA THR A 28 -2.87 10.05 -4.70
C THR A 28 -2.64 10.41 -3.26
N PHE A 29 -2.21 9.41 -2.49
CA PHE A 29 -1.86 9.55 -1.09
C PHE A 29 -0.36 9.78 -0.93
N THR A 30 0.00 10.69 -0.02
CA THR A 30 1.34 10.73 0.54
C THR A 30 1.38 9.85 1.78
N SER A 31 2.18 8.79 1.72
CA SER A 31 2.27 7.78 2.76
C SER A 31 3.60 7.85 3.50
N ASP A 32 3.55 7.77 4.82
CA ASP A 32 4.70 7.46 5.66
C ASP A 32 4.95 5.95 5.61
N VAL A 33 6.17 5.55 5.28
CA VAL A 33 6.56 4.15 5.10
C VAL A 33 7.45 3.71 6.25
N ARG A 34 7.19 2.52 6.78
CA ARG A 34 8.00 1.88 7.82
C ARG A 34 8.33 0.46 7.40
N CYS A 35 9.60 0.10 7.54
CA CYS A 35 10.09 -1.24 7.26
C CYS A 35 10.60 -1.87 8.55
N ASP A 36 10.11 -3.06 8.86
CA ASP A 36 10.65 -3.92 9.90
C ASP A 36 11.28 -5.14 9.25
N ARG A 37 12.61 -5.11 9.11
CA ARG A 37 13.39 -6.17 8.47
C ARG A 37 13.47 -7.44 9.30
N ASN A 38 13.31 -7.35 10.62
CA ASN A 38 13.36 -8.53 11.49
C ASN A 38 12.09 -9.37 11.36
N ASN A 39 10.95 -8.70 11.16
CA ASN A 39 9.65 -9.35 11.03
C ASN A 39 9.15 -9.44 9.58
N TRP A 40 9.96 -8.98 8.60
CA TRP A 40 9.59 -8.91 7.18
C TRP A 40 8.27 -8.19 6.92
N VAL A 41 8.10 -7.04 7.59
CA VAL A 41 6.90 -6.22 7.50
C VAL A 41 7.21 -4.88 6.82
N VAL A 42 6.32 -4.45 5.91
CA VAL A 42 6.31 -3.09 5.36
C VAL A 42 4.94 -2.48 5.58
N GLU A 43 4.90 -1.36 6.29
CA GLU A 43 3.68 -0.57 6.50
C GLU A 43 3.75 0.73 5.71
N ALA A 44 2.66 1.12 5.07
CA ALA A 44 2.48 2.46 4.50
C ALA A 44 1.19 3.06 5.05
N LYS A 45 1.29 4.22 5.71
CA LYS A 45 0.18 4.91 6.36
C LYS A 45 -0.06 6.26 5.71
N SER A 46 -1.29 6.53 5.32
CA SER A 46 -1.67 7.74 4.58
C SER A 46 -3.02 8.23 5.07
N GLY A 47 -3.22 9.55 5.17
CA GLY A 47 -4.45 10.13 5.74
C GLY A 47 -4.16 11.14 6.86
N ALA A 48 -5.19 11.83 7.33
CA ALA A 48 -5.19 13.13 8.02
C ALA A 48 -4.53 13.23 9.42
N LYS A 49 -3.44 12.50 9.68
CA LYS A 49 -2.52 12.75 10.80
C LYS A 49 -1.08 13.02 10.37
N SER A 50 -0.86 13.43 9.11
CA SER A 50 0.38 14.09 8.72
C SER A 50 0.10 15.59 8.67
N ALA A 51 0.72 16.36 9.57
CA ALA A 51 0.40 17.76 9.88
C ALA A 51 0.71 18.78 8.76
N ASP A 52 0.88 18.33 7.52
CA ASP A 52 1.44 19.11 6.41
C ASP A 52 0.64 19.04 5.10
N SER A 53 -0.57 18.47 5.10
CA SER A 53 -1.43 18.47 3.91
C SER A 53 -2.15 19.82 3.76
N THR A 54 -1.54 20.75 3.02
CA THR A 54 -2.24 21.93 2.48
C THR A 54 -3.37 21.45 1.56
N GLY A 55 -4.61 21.66 1.98
CA GLY A 55 -5.80 21.05 1.40
C GLY A 55 -6.06 21.43 -0.05
N ALA A 56 -5.81 20.49 -0.98
CA ALA A 56 -6.22 20.61 -2.37
C ALA A 56 -6.45 19.23 -3.00
N ALA A 57 -7.64 18.68 -2.74
CA ALA A 57 -8.48 17.83 -3.60
C ALA A 57 -9.52 17.19 -2.68
N GLU A 58 -10.76 17.07 -3.15
CA GLU A 58 -11.88 16.51 -2.42
C GLU A 58 -11.54 15.15 -1.81
N ASP A 59 -11.29 15.15 -0.51
CA ASP A 59 -10.68 14.05 0.25
C ASP A 59 -11.73 12.95 0.46
N VAL A 60 -11.84 12.03 -0.50
CA VAL A 60 -12.81 10.93 -0.49
C VAL A 60 -12.45 9.94 0.63
N PHE A 61 -11.15 9.75 0.90
CA PHE A 61 -10.64 8.87 1.95
C PHE A 61 -10.11 9.67 3.15
N GLU A 62 -10.46 9.24 4.36
CA GLU A 62 -9.87 9.78 5.59
C GLU A 62 -8.47 9.21 5.84
N PHE A 63 -8.30 7.91 5.55
CA PHE A 63 -7.01 7.26 5.54
C PHE A 63 -6.98 6.02 4.64
N LEU A 64 -5.77 5.66 4.20
CA LEU A 64 -5.42 4.40 3.57
C LEU A 64 -4.12 3.89 4.18
N ASN A 65 -4.23 2.77 4.90
CA ASN A 65 -3.12 2.07 5.51
C ASN A 65 -2.98 0.69 4.85
N THR A 66 -1.77 0.36 4.45
CA THR A 66 -1.41 -0.97 3.95
C THR A 66 -0.32 -1.56 4.81
N LYS A 67 -0.42 -2.86 5.08
CA LYS A 67 0.61 -3.63 5.76
C LYS A 67 0.85 -4.90 4.96
N TRP A 68 2.11 -5.10 4.60
CA TRP A 68 2.60 -6.22 3.84
C TRP A 68 3.46 -7.07 4.76
N VAL A 69 3.14 -8.35 4.88
CA VAL A 69 3.92 -9.32 5.67
C VAL A 69 4.42 -10.40 4.73
N LEU A 70 5.74 -10.61 4.71
CA LEU A 70 6.36 -11.61 3.85
C LEU A 70 6.73 -12.84 4.68
N HIS A 71 6.28 -13.99 4.22
CA HIS A 71 6.55 -15.29 4.83
C HIS A 71 7.34 -16.16 3.85
N PRO A 72 8.62 -16.46 4.14
CA PRO A 72 9.37 -17.45 3.37
C PRO A 72 8.63 -18.78 3.41
N LEU A 73 8.39 -19.40 2.25
CA LEU A 73 7.87 -20.75 2.19
C LEU A 73 9.05 -21.71 2.17
N GLU A 74 9.14 -22.55 3.19
CA GLU A 74 10.10 -23.65 3.25
C GLU A 74 9.78 -24.63 2.11
N GLY A 75 10.62 -24.64 1.07
CA GLY A 75 10.50 -25.55 -0.07
C GLY A 75 11.79 -26.35 -0.25
N SER A 76 11.69 -27.66 -0.42
CA SER A 76 12.83 -28.50 -0.81
C SER A 76 12.98 -28.49 -2.33
N GLY A 77 14.04 -27.86 -2.86
CA GLY A 77 14.37 -27.87 -4.30
C GLY A 77 14.15 -26.52 -5.00
N SER A 78 13.72 -26.57 -6.27
CA SER A 78 13.55 -25.41 -7.18
C SER A 78 12.32 -24.54 -6.87
N GLU A 79 11.50 -24.92 -5.90
CA GLU A 79 10.23 -24.25 -5.54
C GLU A 79 10.42 -23.32 -4.34
N ARG A 80 11.31 -22.32 -4.47
CA ARG A 80 11.41 -21.25 -3.46
C ARG A 80 10.24 -20.28 -3.66
N GLY A 81 9.28 -20.32 -2.74
CA GLY A 81 8.14 -19.41 -2.71
C GLY A 81 8.23 -18.39 -1.58
N THR A 82 7.51 -17.29 -1.71
CA THR A 82 7.24 -16.37 -0.60
C THR A 82 5.74 -16.13 -0.59
N ARG A 83 5.10 -16.42 0.54
CA ARG A 83 3.72 -16.02 0.78
C ARG A 83 3.73 -14.56 1.22
N VAL A 84 2.85 -13.76 0.62
CA VAL A 84 2.71 -12.34 0.97
C VAL A 84 1.29 -12.11 1.45
N ASP A 85 1.15 -11.70 2.70
CA ASP A 85 -0.13 -11.31 3.28
C ASP A 85 -0.28 -9.79 3.19
N LEU A 86 -1.34 -9.34 2.52
CA LEU A 86 -1.69 -7.93 2.34
C LEU A 86 -2.90 -7.57 3.21
N GLU A 87 -2.67 -6.71 4.20
CA GLU A 87 -3.73 -6.09 5.00
C GLU A 87 -3.98 -4.67 4.51
N ILE A 88 -5.24 -4.34 4.19
CA ILE A 88 -5.66 -3.00 3.80
C ILE A 88 -6.73 -2.50 4.77
N ALA A 89 -6.45 -1.36 5.41
CA ALA A 89 -7.39 -0.62 6.23
C ALA A 89 -7.61 0.75 5.59
N LEU A 90 -8.88 1.11 5.39
CA LEU A 90 -9.25 2.37 4.75
C LEU A 90 -10.55 2.88 5.37
N GLU A 91 -10.68 4.21 5.46
CA GLU A 91 -11.89 4.88 5.89
C GLU A 91 -12.22 6.00 4.91
N PHE A 92 -13.50 6.21 4.64
CA PHE A 92 -14.00 7.24 3.72
C PHE A 92 -14.64 8.37 4.51
N ARG A 93 -14.41 9.62 4.10
CA ARG A 93 -14.95 10.80 4.81
C ARG A 93 -16.47 10.94 4.72
N SER A 94 -17.11 10.32 3.73
CA SER A 94 -18.55 10.50 3.52
C SER A 94 -19.35 9.19 3.65
N ARG A 95 -20.43 9.28 4.44
CA ARG A 95 -21.30 8.16 4.81
C ARG A 95 -22.01 7.48 3.64
N VAL A 96 -22.15 8.16 2.50
CA VAL A 96 -22.75 7.60 1.28
C VAL A 96 -21.76 6.70 0.53
N HIS A 97 -20.47 7.04 0.52
CA HIS A 97 -19.42 6.24 -0.13
C HIS A 97 -19.06 4.99 0.69
N ALA A 98 -19.30 5.00 2.01
CA ALA A 98 -19.13 3.85 2.88
C ALA A 98 -20.04 2.64 2.55
N ALA A 99 -21.15 2.85 1.83
CA ALA A 99 -22.02 1.74 1.40
C ALA A 99 -21.45 0.96 0.18
N MET A 100 -20.57 1.57 -0.61
CA MET A 100 -19.86 0.91 -1.72
C MET A 100 -18.59 0.14 -1.27
N LEU A 101 -18.22 0.26 0.00
CA LEU A 101 -16.94 -0.18 0.59
C LEU A 101 -16.61 -1.67 0.38
N GLY A 102 -17.60 -2.54 0.53
CA GLY A 102 -17.40 -3.99 0.49
C GLY A 102 -16.95 -4.49 -0.87
N ALA A 103 -17.58 -4.00 -1.94
CA ALA A 103 -17.25 -4.39 -3.32
C ALA A 103 -15.90 -3.79 -3.75
N VAL A 104 -15.66 -2.53 -3.42
CA VAL A 104 -14.45 -1.79 -3.83
C VAL A 104 -13.19 -2.31 -3.13
N LYS A 105 -13.28 -2.68 -1.84
CA LYS A 105 -12.11 -3.18 -1.09
C LYS A 105 -11.52 -4.47 -1.68
N GLY A 106 -12.37 -5.40 -2.10
CA GLY A 106 -11.93 -6.66 -2.70
C GLY A 106 -11.26 -6.45 -4.07
N GLU A 107 -11.87 -5.62 -4.91
CA GLU A 107 -11.32 -5.23 -6.22
C GLU A 107 -9.96 -4.53 -6.07
N MET A 108 -9.86 -3.56 -5.15
CA MET A 108 -8.63 -2.85 -4.84
C MET A 108 -7.50 -3.79 -4.40
N ALA A 109 -7.81 -4.74 -3.52
CA ALA A 109 -6.83 -5.74 -3.08
C ALA A 109 -6.33 -6.58 -4.26
N GLY A 110 -7.23 -7.03 -5.14
CA GLY A 110 -6.89 -7.78 -6.35
C GLY A 110 -5.95 -6.99 -7.27
N VAL A 111 -6.30 -5.74 -7.59
CA VAL A 111 -5.47 -4.87 -8.43
C VAL A 111 -4.09 -4.61 -7.81
N MET A 112 -4.02 -4.39 -6.49
CA MET A 112 -2.74 -4.19 -5.79
C MET A 112 -1.87 -5.45 -5.81
N ILE A 113 -2.46 -6.62 -5.61
CA ILE A 113 -1.74 -7.90 -5.67
C ILE A 113 -1.25 -8.16 -7.09
N GLU A 114 -2.08 -7.96 -8.12
CA GLU A 114 -1.68 -8.16 -9.52
C GLU A 114 -0.53 -7.22 -9.91
N ALA A 115 -0.63 -5.93 -9.55
CA ALA A 115 0.43 -4.96 -9.79
C ALA A 115 1.73 -5.34 -9.06
N PHE A 116 1.63 -5.86 -7.84
CA PHE A 116 2.76 -6.35 -7.06
C PHE A 116 3.43 -7.56 -7.74
N GLU A 117 2.66 -8.58 -8.13
CA GLU A 117 3.19 -9.75 -8.82
C GLU A 117 3.85 -9.39 -10.15
N LYS A 118 3.22 -8.50 -10.93
CA LYS A 118 3.78 -8.00 -12.18
C LYS A 118 5.11 -7.30 -11.93
N ARG A 119 5.20 -6.46 -10.90
CA ARG A 119 6.44 -5.75 -10.56
C ARG A 119 7.56 -6.70 -10.14
N ILE A 120 7.25 -7.76 -9.39
CA ILE A 120 8.23 -8.79 -9.04
C ILE A 120 8.76 -9.48 -10.30
N ARG A 121 7.88 -9.83 -11.25
CA ARG A 121 8.31 -10.46 -12.51
C ARG A 121 9.17 -9.54 -13.38
N GLU A 122 8.91 -8.24 -13.37
CA GLU A 122 9.67 -7.26 -14.15
C GLU A 122 11.02 -6.86 -13.54
N VAL A 123 11.15 -6.87 -12.21
CA VAL A 123 12.37 -6.45 -11.49
C VAL A 123 13.22 -7.63 -11.03
N GLY A 124 12.63 -8.82 -10.91
CA GLY A 124 13.29 -10.04 -10.45
C GLY A 124 14.09 -10.79 -11.52
N VAL A 125 14.38 -10.16 -12.67
CA VAL A 125 15.27 -10.68 -13.73
C VAL A 125 16.58 -9.90 -13.74
#